data_AF-A0A4Y7TBR9-F1
#
_entry.id   AF-A0A4Y7TBR9-F1
#
_cell.length_a   1.000
_cell.length_b   1.000
_cell.length_c   1.000
_cell.angle_alpha   90.00
_cell.angle_beta   90.00
_cell.angle_gamma   90.00
#
_symmetry.space_group_name_H-M   'P 1'
#
loop_
_entity.id
_entity.type
_entity.pdbx_description
1 polymer ?
#
loop_
_entity_poly.entity_id
_entity_poly.type
_entity_poly.pdbx_seq_one_letter_code
_entity_poly.pdbx_strand_id
1 'polypeptide(L)'
;MGPFAQHLESSPLDESMPNGALDSAIAMLPVLVVEWRDQLEEAILDLLRQSPAYADQHNLTTDVLYHASTVFTCSRCRGVLTYPSVFAHGCFSKMLSTTDEWAISPNARMKKTDTVSLSRSQATWETGRVGALIHAAFSEMTVEFGAGVSIWYPGPLLQFSDPMHLHTVSLLDSLGLDRSTSATSFLATNPYVEGVCQCFRPGVAKRASAPRTAVRWLQAISQCRRHRSGSYADSFAPVDEAHLQGLAIHATAAPTRFAHRCLWCGVTLSSFSMEWHLMIKHGLSRADADRVREIAPFEAKRRDSTMMIGS
;
A
#
# COMPACT_ATOMS: atom_id res chain seq x y z
N MET A 1 7.36 16.59 -21.81
CA MET A 1 6.20 16.04 -22.54
C MET A 1 6.59 14.65 -23.03
N GLY A 2 5.73 13.65 -22.84
CA GLY A 2 6.06 12.25 -23.18
C GLY A 2 5.86 11.91 -24.66
N PRO A 3 6.50 10.85 -25.17
CA PRO A 3 6.47 10.45 -26.60
C PRO A 3 5.06 10.13 -27.12
N PHE A 4 4.15 9.70 -26.24
CA PHE A 4 2.74 9.47 -26.60
C PHE A 4 1.99 10.74 -26.97
N ALA A 5 2.19 11.82 -26.21
CA ALA A 5 1.57 13.12 -26.48
C ALA A 5 2.06 13.68 -27.83
N GLN A 6 3.36 13.54 -28.11
CA GLN A 6 3.95 13.98 -29.36
C GLN A 6 3.34 13.28 -30.59
N HIS A 7 2.98 11.99 -30.46
CA HIS A 7 2.34 11.25 -31.56
C HIS A 7 0.90 11.73 -31.82
N LEU A 8 0.12 11.95 -30.75
CA LEU A 8 -1.24 12.46 -30.86
C LEU A 8 -1.31 13.93 -31.30
N GLU A 9 -0.35 14.75 -30.89
CA GLU A 9 -0.29 16.18 -31.21
C GLU A 9 0.26 16.46 -32.62
N SER A 10 0.96 15.49 -33.23
CA SER A 10 1.53 15.63 -34.58
C SER A 10 0.51 15.46 -35.71
N SER A 11 -0.71 14.99 -35.43
CA SER A 11 -1.76 14.84 -36.44
C SER A 11 -2.63 16.10 -36.54
N PRO A 12 -2.73 16.74 -37.72
CA PRO A 12 -3.60 17.89 -37.93
C PRO A 12 -5.06 17.54 -37.64
N LEU A 13 -5.77 18.40 -36.89
CA LEU A 13 -7.18 18.23 -36.50
C LEU A 13 -8.16 18.13 -37.66
N ASP A 14 -7.76 18.66 -38.82
CA ASP A 14 -8.63 18.88 -39.97
C ASP A 14 -8.53 17.72 -40.97
N GLU A 15 -7.58 16.80 -40.75
CA GLU A 15 -7.40 15.60 -41.56
C GLU A 15 -8.06 14.40 -40.87
N SER A 16 -8.79 13.60 -41.64
CA SER A 16 -9.28 12.31 -41.17
C SER A 16 -8.10 11.53 -40.61
N MET A 17 -8.16 11.15 -39.33
CA MET A 17 -7.13 10.37 -38.64
C MET A 17 -6.64 9.26 -39.58
N PRO A 18 -5.34 9.21 -39.91
CA PRO A 18 -4.84 8.24 -40.88
C PRO A 18 -5.27 6.84 -40.47
N ASN A 19 -5.76 6.05 -41.42
CA ASN A 19 -6.13 4.65 -41.17
C ASN A 19 -4.94 3.95 -40.49
N GLY A 20 -5.15 3.43 -39.28
CA GLY A 20 -4.10 2.74 -38.49
C GLY A 20 -3.34 3.61 -37.48
N ALA A 21 -3.61 4.91 -37.35
CA ALA A 21 -2.98 5.75 -36.32
C ALA A 21 -3.39 5.33 -34.89
N LEU A 22 -4.65 4.96 -34.69
CA LEU A 22 -5.13 4.41 -33.42
C LEU A 22 -4.47 3.06 -33.10
N ASP A 23 -4.37 2.17 -34.09
CA ASP A 23 -3.69 0.87 -33.92
C ASP A 23 -2.21 1.06 -33.55
N SER A 24 -1.56 2.05 -34.17
CA SER A 24 -0.18 2.42 -33.85
C SER A 24 -0.05 2.95 -32.42
N ALA A 25 -0.98 3.81 -31.97
CA ALA A 25 -0.99 4.31 -30.60
C ALA A 25 -1.25 3.19 -29.58
N ILE A 26 -2.19 2.27 -29.86
CA ILE A 26 -2.46 1.09 -29.04
C ILE A 26 -1.22 0.19 -28.97
N ALA A 27 -0.50 0.00 -30.08
CA ALA A 27 0.72 -0.78 -30.13
C ALA A 27 1.86 -0.19 -29.27
N MET A 28 1.82 1.11 -28.94
CA MET A 28 2.79 1.73 -28.02
C MET A 28 2.47 1.51 -26.53
N LEU A 29 1.22 1.18 -26.18
CA LEU A 29 0.81 1.05 -24.78
C LEU A 29 1.68 0.07 -23.98
N PRO A 30 2.05 -1.13 -24.48
CA PRO A 30 2.92 -2.05 -23.73
C PRO A 30 4.29 -1.44 -23.42
N VAL A 31 4.88 -0.68 -24.35
CA VAL A 31 6.19 -0.02 -24.16
C VAL A 31 6.09 1.03 -23.08
N LEU A 32 5.06 1.88 -23.13
CA LEU A 32 4.82 2.92 -22.13
C LEU A 32 4.55 2.35 -20.74
N VAL A 33 3.83 1.22 -20.65
CA VAL A 33 3.56 0.54 -19.38
C VAL A 33 4.83 -0.03 -18.78
N VAL A 34 5.72 -0.61 -19.59
CA VAL A 34 7.03 -1.09 -19.14
C VAL A 34 7.88 0.07 -18.64
N GLU A 35 8.02 1.13 -19.43
CA GLU A 35 8.80 2.32 -19.05
C GLU A 35 8.26 2.94 -17.75
N TRP A 36 6.94 3.07 -17.64
CA TRP A 36 6.28 3.55 -16.42
C TRP A 36 6.58 2.68 -15.20
N ARG A 37 6.46 1.35 -15.34
CA ARG A 37 6.78 0.43 -14.26
C ARG A 37 8.24 0.56 -13.85
N ASP A 38 9.16 0.62 -14.80
CA ASP A 38 10.59 0.71 -14.53
C ASP A 38 10.93 2.03 -13.80
N GLN A 39 10.28 3.14 -14.16
CA GLN A 39 10.39 4.42 -13.42
C GLN A 39 9.85 4.31 -11.98
N LEU A 40 8.73 3.62 -11.78
CA LEU A 40 8.16 3.40 -10.46
C LEU A 40 9.06 2.51 -9.58
N GLU A 41 9.63 1.45 -10.15
CA GLU A 41 10.57 0.58 -9.46
C GLU A 41 11.83 1.34 -9.06
N GLU A 42 12.39 2.14 -9.96
CA GLU A 42 13.56 2.96 -9.67
C GLU A 42 13.29 3.97 -8.56
N ALA A 43 12.11 4.61 -8.57
CA ALA A 43 11.75 5.54 -7.51
C ALA A 43 11.55 4.86 -6.14
N ILE A 44 11.14 3.59 -6.11
CA ILE A 44 11.12 2.78 -4.88
C ILE A 44 12.53 2.37 -4.47
N LEU A 45 13.39 1.99 -5.41
CA LEU A 45 14.80 1.68 -5.14
C LEU A 45 15.51 2.91 -4.56
N ASP A 46 15.20 4.11 -5.01
CA ASP A 46 15.70 5.36 -4.41
C ASP A 46 15.32 5.51 -2.93
N LEU A 47 14.10 5.10 -2.54
CA LEU A 47 13.71 5.07 -1.13
C LEU A 47 14.55 4.07 -0.33
N LEU A 48 14.93 2.94 -0.94
CA LEU A 48 15.84 1.98 -0.29
C LEU A 48 17.25 2.53 -0.18
N ARG A 49 17.79 3.17 -1.21
CA ARG A 49 19.15 3.77 -1.19
C ARG A 49 19.29 4.86 -0.12
N GLN A 50 18.19 5.55 0.22
CA GLN A 50 18.16 6.53 1.31
C GLN A 50 18.15 5.89 2.71
N SER A 51 17.89 4.58 2.80
CA SER A 51 17.85 3.86 4.07
C SER A 51 19.25 3.49 4.57
N PRO A 52 19.52 3.64 5.88
CA PRO A 52 20.72 3.07 6.50
C PRO A 52 20.88 1.56 6.31
N ALA A 53 19.79 0.81 6.10
CA ALA A 53 19.85 -0.64 5.90
C ALA A 53 20.50 -1.04 4.57
N TYR A 54 20.50 -0.13 3.59
CA TYR A 54 21.06 -0.35 2.25
C TYR A 54 22.15 0.66 1.89
N ALA A 55 22.62 1.48 2.83
CA ALA A 55 23.58 2.55 2.58
C ALA A 55 24.90 2.05 1.95
N ASP A 56 25.31 0.82 2.30
CA ASP A 56 26.55 0.20 1.78
C ASP A 56 26.34 -0.53 0.43
N GLN A 57 25.11 -0.58 -0.08
CA GLN A 57 24.76 -1.29 -1.31
C GLN A 57 24.60 -0.30 -2.48
N HIS A 58 25.69 -0.04 -3.19
CA HIS A 58 25.69 0.88 -4.34
C HIS A 58 24.90 0.35 -5.56
N ASN A 59 24.75 -0.97 -5.69
CA ASN A 59 24.10 -1.62 -6.83
C ASN A 59 22.86 -2.41 -6.40
N LEU A 60 21.84 -1.72 -5.89
CA LEU A 60 20.54 -2.34 -5.62
C LEU A 60 19.84 -2.68 -6.94
N THR A 61 19.54 -3.97 -7.14
CA THR A 61 18.71 -4.46 -8.25
C THR A 61 17.24 -4.56 -7.82
N THR A 62 16.34 -4.71 -8.80
CA THR A 62 14.89 -4.86 -8.56
C THR A 62 14.54 -6.12 -7.74
N ASP A 63 15.41 -7.13 -7.70
CA ASP A 63 15.21 -8.36 -6.92
C ASP A 63 14.98 -8.07 -5.43
N VAL A 64 15.66 -7.06 -4.89
CA VAL A 64 15.51 -6.68 -3.48
C VAL A 64 14.09 -6.24 -3.14
N LEU A 65 13.35 -5.70 -4.12
CA LEU A 65 11.96 -5.29 -3.92
C LEU A 65 11.08 -6.49 -3.56
N TYR A 66 11.38 -7.65 -4.15
CA TYR A 66 10.62 -8.87 -3.92
C TYR A 66 10.91 -9.53 -2.57
N HIS A 67 11.98 -9.16 -1.87
CA HIS A 67 12.31 -9.74 -0.56
C HIS A 67 11.23 -9.44 0.47
N ALA A 68 10.92 -10.41 1.33
CA ALA A 68 9.96 -10.25 2.42
C ALA A 68 10.37 -9.12 3.39
N SER A 69 11.68 -8.90 3.54
CA SER A 69 12.25 -7.82 4.37
C SER A 69 12.09 -6.43 3.77
N THR A 70 11.68 -6.29 2.51
CA THR A 70 11.47 -4.99 1.88
C THR A 70 10.05 -4.52 2.16
N VAL A 71 9.92 -3.83 3.30
CA VAL A 71 8.64 -3.42 3.85
C VAL A 71 8.50 -1.91 3.85
N PHE A 72 7.37 -1.43 3.32
CA PHE A 72 7.02 -0.02 3.28
C PHE A 72 5.87 0.30 4.23
N THR A 73 5.79 1.57 4.61
CA THR A 73 4.65 2.11 5.35
C THR A 73 4.08 3.31 4.62
N CYS A 74 2.77 3.48 4.75
CA CYS A 74 2.10 4.68 4.29
C CYS A 74 1.83 5.60 5.48
N SER A 75 2.35 6.82 5.50
CA SER A 75 2.19 7.75 6.63
C SER A 75 0.72 8.18 6.85
N ARG A 76 -0.08 8.23 5.78
CA ARG A 76 -1.53 8.54 5.83
C ARG A 76 -2.35 7.34 6.28
N CYS A 77 -2.19 6.24 5.56
CA CYS A 77 -3.00 5.04 5.74
C CYS A 77 -2.53 4.20 6.96
N ARG A 78 -1.30 4.44 7.47
CA ARG A 78 -0.58 3.69 8.52
C ARG A 78 -0.49 2.17 8.28
N GLY A 79 -0.73 1.73 7.05
CA GLY A 79 -0.67 0.33 6.64
C GLY A 79 0.74 -0.09 6.30
N VAL A 80 0.98 -1.41 6.42
CA VAL A 80 2.19 -2.08 5.95
C VAL A 80 1.97 -2.52 4.51
N LEU A 81 2.94 -2.22 3.65
CA LEU A 81 2.92 -2.52 2.23
C LEU A 81 4.16 -3.32 1.85
N THR A 82 4.03 -4.20 0.88
CA THR A 82 5.12 -4.99 0.29
C THR A 82 5.11 -4.82 -1.22
N TYR A 83 6.18 -5.18 -1.92
CA TYR A 83 6.13 -5.23 -3.37
C TYR A 83 5.33 -6.48 -3.85
N PRO A 84 4.56 -6.42 -4.94
CA PRO A 84 4.20 -5.23 -5.74
C PRO A 84 2.98 -4.47 -5.19
N SER A 85 2.40 -4.92 -4.07
CA SER A 85 1.16 -4.37 -3.49
C SER A 85 1.21 -2.85 -3.22
N VAL A 86 2.41 -2.31 -3.01
CA VAL A 86 2.66 -0.88 -2.86
C VAL A 86 2.13 -0.05 -4.04
N PHE A 87 2.19 -0.55 -5.26
CA PHE A 87 1.70 0.15 -6.46
C PHE A 87 0.17 0.24 -6.52
N ALA A 88 -0.53 -0.75 -5.96
CA ALA A 88 -1.98 -0.76 -5.86
C ALA A 88 -2.51 0.07 -4.67
N HIS A 89 -1.63 0.66 -3.86
CA HIS A 89 -2.05 1.37 -2.68
C HIS A 89 -2.64 2.73 -3.05
N GLY A 90 -3.92 2.97 -2.76
CA GLY A 90 -4.59 4.22 -3.16
C GLY A 90 -4.00 5.51 -2.58
N CYS A 91 -3.21 5.45 -1.49
CA CYS A 91 -2.46 6.62 -1.02
C CYS A 91 -1.27 6.96 -1.97
N PHE A 92 -0.78 6.01 -2.77
CA PHE A 92 0.24 6.18 -3.82
C PHE A 92 -0.33 6.92 -5.04
N SER A 93 -1.54 6.52 -5.49
CA SER A 93 -2.17 7.04 -6.70
C SER A 93 -2.95 8.35 -6.53
N LYS A 94 -3.04 8.94 -5.32
CA LYS A 94 -3.98 10.06 -5.05
C LYS A 94 -3.34 11.42 -4.79
N MET A 95 -2.01 11.54 -4.78
CA MET A 95 -1.36 12.61 -4.03
C MET A 95 -0.56 13.64 -4.82
N LEU A 96 -1.10 14.21 -5.89
CA LEU A 96 -0.61 15.50 -6.39
C LEU A 96 -1.70 16.58 -6.47
N SER A 97 -2.89 16.31 -5.93
CA SER A 97 -4.02 17.23 -5.91
C SER A 97 -4.00 17.96 -4.59
N THR A 98 -2.97 18.78 -4.38
CA THR A 98 -3.00 19.94 -3.48
C THR A 98 -1.64 20.63 -3.58
N THR A 99 -1.63 21.75 -4.28
CA THR A 99 -0.94 22.97 -3.86
C THR A 99 -0.76 23.05 -2.34
N ASP A 100 0.47 23.29 -1.91
CA ASP A 100 0.88 24.04 -0.71
C ASP A 100 -0.18 24.32 0.39
N GLU A 101 -0.51 23.32 1.21
CA GLU A 101 -1.18 23.54 2.50
C GLU A 101 -0.49 22.79 3.67
N TRP A 102 0.83 22.58 3.57
CA TRP A 102 1.66 22.26 4.74
C TRP A 102 2.03 23.53 5.50
N ALA A 103 1.01 24.18 6.07
CA ALA A 103 1.16 25.21 7.08
C ALA A 103 0.01 25.17 8.09
N ILE A 104 -0.30 24.00 8.66
CA ILE A 104 -1.15 23.93 9.85
C ILE A 104 -0.26 23.70 11.07
N SER A 105 0.28 24.81 11.55
CA SER A 105 0.73 24.94 12.94
C SER A 105 -0.50 24.83 13.87
N PRO A 106 -0.48 24.05 14.97
CA PRO A 106 -1.66 23.82 15.80
C PRO A 106 -2.20 25.04 16.57
N ASN A 107 -1.58 26.23 16.45
CA ASN A 107 -1.80 27.35 17.37
C ASN A 107 -2.32 28.65 16.73
N ALA A 108 -2.75 28.67 15.48
CA ALA A 108 -3.29 29.90 14.87
C ALA A 108 -4.80 30.06 15.11
N ARG A 109 -5.16 30.56 16.30
CA ARG A 109 -6.49 31.12 16.58
C ARG A 109 -6.57 32.52 15.96
N MET A 110 -6.93 32.62 14.68
CA MET A 110 -7.16 33.92 14.01
C MET A 110 -8.57 34.07 13.45
N LYS A 111 -8.99 35.34 13.53
CA LYS A 111 -10.34 35.89 13.47
C LYS A 111 -11.01 35.67 12.11
N LYS A 112 -12.32 35.44 12.17
CA LYS A 112 -13.28 35.69 11.08
C LYS A 112 -13.00 37.07 10.48
N THR A 113 -12.63 37.09 9.21
CA THR A 113 -12.68 38.30 8.38
C THR A 113 -13.32 37.91 7.06
N ASP A 114 -14.20 38.78 6.60
CA ASP A 114 -15.22 38.52 5.59
C ASP A 114 -14.68 38.10 4.23
N THR A 115 -15.35 37.10 3.66
CA THR A 115 -15.15 36.59 2.31
C THR A 115 -15.63 37.62 1.30
N VAL A 116 -14.70 38.41 0.76
CA VAL A 116 -14.93 39.16 -0.48
C VAL A 116 -14.85 38.19 -1.65
N SER A 117 -15.98 38.05 -2.33
CA SER A 117 -16.13 37.40 -3.62
C SER A 117 -15.31 38.14 -4.68
N LEU A 118 -14.34 37.45 -5.29
CA LEU A 118 -13.65 37.93 -6.50
C LEU A 118 -13.64 36.85 -7.58
N SER A 119 -14.53 37.10 -8.55
CA SER A 119 -14.38 36.89 -9.99
C SER A 119 -13.70 35.60 -10.50
N ARG A 120 -14.57 34.72 -10.99
CA ARG A 120 -14.37 33.85 -12.15
C ARG A 120 -13.81 34.68 -13.33
N SER A 121 -12.50 34.67 -13.54
CA SER A 121 -11.89 35.10 -14.80
C SER A 121 -11.96 33.93 -15.79
N GLN A 122 -12.86 34.06 -16.77
CA GLN A 122 -12.77 33.33 -18.03
C GLN A 122 -11.51 33.82 -18.74
N ALA A 123 -10.40 33.09 -18.57
CA ALA A 123 -9.31 33.15 -19.53
C ALA A 123 -9.76 32.31 -20.73
N THR A 124 -10.15 32.99 -21.81
CA THR A 124 -10.26 32.42 -23.15
C THR A 124 -8.86 32.07 -23.63
N TRP A 125 -8.43 30.83 -23.42
CA TRP A 125 -7.31 30.25 -24.14
C TRP A 125 -7.87 29.43 -25.29
N GLU A 126 -7.77 29.98 -26.50
CA GLU A 126 -7.85 29.23 -27.75
C GLU A 126 -6.73 28.20 -27.77
N THR A 127 -6.98 27.03 -27.22
CA THR A 127 -6.24 25.82 -27.59
C THR A 127 -7.14 25.00 -28.48
N GLY A 128 -6.55 24.49 -29.55
CA GLY A 128 -7.25 23.65 -30.52
C GLY A 128 -7.91 22.45 -29.86
N ARG A 129 -8.93 21.91 -30.53
CA ARG A 129 -9.76 20.78 -30.07
C ARG A 129 -8.98 19.54 -29.60
N VAL A 130 -7.72 19.34 -30.00
CA VAL A 130 -6.84 18.26 -29.47
C VAL A 130 -6.54 18.47 -27.99
N GLY A 131 -6.18 19.71 -27.62
CA GLY A 131 -5.95 20.10 -26.25
C GLY A 131 -7.20 19.85 -25.42
N ALA A 132 -8.39 20.17 -25.93
CA ALA A 132 -9.65 19.92 -25.23
C ALA A 132 -9.96 18.42 -25.03
N LEU A 133 -9.60 17.54 -25.98
CA LEU A 133 -9.88 16.09 -25.89
C LEU A 133 -8.89 15.34 -25.00
N ILE A 134 -7.59 15.65 -25.11
CA ILE A 134 -6.57 15.17 -24.17
C ILE A 134 -6.91 15.71 -22.79
N HIS A 135 -7.16 17.01 -22.67
CA HIS A 135 -7.55 17.60 -21.40
C HIS A 135 -8.90 17.08 -20.91
N ALA A 136 -9.83 16.61 -21.76
CA ALA A 136 -11.07 15.95 -21.35
C ALA A 136 -10.87 14.49 -20.93
N ALA A 137 -10.06 13.70 -21.62
CA ALA A 137 -9.74 12.31 -21.23
C ALA A 137 -8.89 12.27 -19.95
N PHE A 138 -7.89 13.14 -19.87
CA PHE A 138 -7.14 13.38 -18.64
C PHE A 138 -7.99 14.10 -17.59
N SER A 139 -8.99 14.92 -17.96
CA SER A 139 -9.98 15.50 -17.03
C SER A 139 -10.94 14.46 -16.49
N GLU A 140 -11.38 13.47 -17.26
CA GLU A 140 -12.23 12.38 -16.76
C GLU A 140 -11.42 11.50 -15.81
N MET A 141 -10.18 11.17 -16.18
CA MET A 141 -9.25 10.48 -15.31
C MET A 141 -8.91 11.32 -14.05
N THR A 142 -8.79 12.65 -14.14
CA THR A 142 -8.61 13.53 -12.95
C THR A 142 -9.92 13.87 -12.23
N VAL A 143 -11.10 13.68 -12.81
CA VAL A 143 -12.39 13.81 -12.08
C VAL A 143 -12.61 12.55 -11.24
N GLU A 144 -12.18 11.38 -11.74
CA GLU A 144 -12.26 10.11 -11.02
C GLU A 144 -11.13 9.94 -9.97
N PHE A 145 -9.93 10.46 -10.25
CA PHE A 145 -8.75 10.34 -9.38
C PHE A 145 -8.33 11.64 -8.63
N GLY A 146 -8.91 12.79 -8.96
CA GLY A 146 -8.57 14.12 -8.42
C GLY A 146 -7.62 14.92 -9.34
N ALA A 147 -7.84 16.24 -9.44
CA ALA A 147 -7.00 17.16 -10.20
C ALA A 147 -5.62 17.28 -9.54
N GLY A 148 -4.66 16.48 -10.01
CA GLY A 148 -3.33 16.38 -9.46
C GLY A 148 -3.02 14.94 -9.09
N VAL A 149 -2.90 14.07 -10.07
CA VAL A 149 -2.36 12.73 -9.84
C VAL A 149 -1.29 12.55 -10.89
N SER A 150 -0.03 12.63 -10.48
CA SER A 150 1.04 12.02 -11.28
C SER A 150 1.18 10.64 -10.72
N ILE A 151 0.67 9.67 -11.47
CA ILE A 151 1.00 8.25 -11.33
C ILE A 151 2.51 7.99 -11.48
N TRP A 152 3.30 9.02 -11.84
CA TRP A 152 4.71 8.94 -12.20
C TRP A 152 5.66 9.21 -11.04
N TYR A 153 5.17 9.64 -9.87
CA TYR A 153 6.04 9.91 -8.71
C TYR A 153 5.47 9.27 -7.45
N PRO A 154 6.21 8.36 -6.78
CA PRO A 154 5.81 7.87 -5.47
C PRO A 154 5.67 9.06 -4.53
N GLY A 155 4.44 9.35 -4.10
CA GLY A 155 4.17 10.49 -3.23
C GLY A 155 4.91 10.37 -1.89
N PRO A 156 5.10 11.48 -1.15
CA PRO A 156 5.86 11.53 0.11
C PRO A 156 5.25 10.70 1.25
N LEU A 157 4.10 10.08 1.01
CA LEU A 157 3.42 9.22 1.97
C LEU A 157 4.07 7.84 2.07
N LEU A 158 4.70 7.37 1.00
CA LEU A 158 5.38 6.08 1.00
C LEU A 158 6.76 6.23 1.63
N GLN A 159 7.04 5.40 2.62
CA GLN A 159 8.31 5.39 3.33
C GLN A 159 8.79 3.96 3.49
N PHE A 160 10.07 3.72 3.18
CA PHE A 160 10.72 2.48 3.60
C PHE A 160 10.82 2.46 5.12
N SER A 161 10.62 1.30 5.73
CA SER A 161 10.60 1.15 7.18
C SER A 161 11.77 0.31 7.67
N ASP A 162 12.90 0.98 7.98
CA ASP A 162 14.09 0.30 8.55
C ASP A 162 13.75 -0.57 9.76
N PRO A 163 12.89 -0.13 10.71
CA PRO A 163 12.54 -0.98 11.82
C PRO A 163 11.86 -2.27 11.36
N MET A 164 10.92 -2.20 10.41
CA MET A 164 10.21 -3.37 9.92
C MET A 164 11.12 -4.29 9.11
N HIS A 165 12.02 -3.72 8.32
CA HIS A 165 13.06 -4.47 7.61
C HIS A 165 13.87 -5.32 8.58
N LEU A 166 14.46 -4.70 9.61
CA LEU A 166 15.30 -5.39 10.59
C LEU A 166 14.53 -6.45 11.40
N HIS A 167 13.27 -6.17 11.73
CA HIS A 167 12.38 -7.17 12.35
C HIS A 167 12.12 -8.35 11.41
N THR A 168 11.88 -8.09 10.13
CA THR A 168 11.65 -9.17 9.16
C THR A 168 12.89 -10.02 8.97
N VAL A 169 14.06 -9.38 8.89
CA VAL A 169 15.35 -10.09 8.81
C VAL A 169 15.56 -10.99 10.03
N SER A 170 15.38 -10.45 11.25
CA SER A 170 15.45 -11.28 12.47
C SER A 170 14.46 -12.43 12.46
N LEU A 171 13.26 -12.21 11.93
CA LEU A 171 12.25 -13.25 11.85
C LEU A 171 12.66 -14.35 10.86
N LEU A 172 13.14 -13.98 9.66
CA LEU A 172 13.63 -14.94 8.68
C LEU A 172 14.78 -15.78 9.26
N ASP A 173 15.73 -15.12 9.93
CA ASP A 173 16.85 -15.79 10.62
C ASP A 173 16.33 -16.78 11.68
N SER A 174 15.33 -16.39 12.49
CA SER A 174 14.74 -17.27 13.53
C SER A 174 13.99 -18.48 12.97
N LEU A 175 13.51 -18.39 11.73
CA LEU A 175 12.84 -19.47 11.01
C LEU A 175 13.82 -20.32 10.20
N GLY A 176 15.11 -19.96 10.16
CA GLY A 176 16.11 -20.60 9.31
C GLY A 176 15.85 -20.39 7.82
N LEU A 177 15.18 -19.29 7.44
CA LEU A 177 14.90 -18.94 6.05
C LEU A 177 15.95 -17.99 5.50
N ASP A 178 16.17 -18.04 4.19
CA ASP A 178 17.11 -17.13 3.53
C ASP A 178 16.58 -15.67 3.57
N ARG A 179 17.48 -14.70 3.71
CA ARG A 179 17.11 -13.28 3.75
C ARG A 179 16.55 -12.76 2.42
N SER A 180 16.82 -13.46 1.31
CA SER A 180 16.24 -13.22 -0.01
C SER A 180 14.87 -13.88 -0.20
N THR A 181 14.30 -14.51 0.85
CA THR A 181 12.95 -15.11 0.78
C THR A 181 11.95 -14.07 0.29
N SER A 182 11.19 -14.40 -0.76
CA SER A 182 10.26 -13.45 -1.36
C SER A 182 9.06 -13.16 -0.46
N ALA A 183 8.53 -11.94 -0.53
CA ALA A 183 7.34 -11.52 0.18
C ALA A 183 6.14 -12.43 -0.15
N THR A 184 5.97 -12.80 -1.42
CA THR A 184 4.90 -13.73 -1.86
C THR A 184 5.03 -15.11 -1.21
N SER A 185 6.24 -15.69 -1.20
CA SER A 185 6.48 -17.00 -0.57
C SER A 185 6.24 -16.93 0.94
N PHE A 186 6.74 -15.89 1.59
CA PHE A 186 6.59 -15.73 3.03
C PHE A 186 5.13 -15.46 3.45
N LEU A 187 4.39 -14.68 2.65
CA LEU A 187 2.94 -14.50 2.79
C LEU A 187 2.16 -15.78 2.56
N ALA A 188 2.60 -16.67 1.66
CA ALA A 188 1.93 -17.95 1.43
C ALA A 188 2.06 -18.88 2.65
N THR A 189 3.22 -18.92 3.30
CA THR A 189 3.41 -19.67 4.55
C THR A 189 2.74 -19.00 5.75
N ASN A 190 2.69 -17.67 5.75
CA ASN A 190 2.13 -16.81 6.79
C ASN A 190 2.38 -17.30 8.22
N PRO A 191 3.63 -17.56 8.67
CA PRO A 191 3.87 -18.25 9.93
C PRO A 191 3.30 -17.48 11.14
N TYR A 192 2.92 -18.24 12.16
CA TYR A 192 2.65 -17.68 13.48
C TYR A 192 3.95 -17.47 14.24
N VAL A 193 4.02 -16.33 14.90
CA VAL A 193 5.20 -15.90 15.65
C VAL A 193 4.76 -15.29 16.97
N GLU A 194 5.57 -15.47 17.99
CA GLU A 194 5.42 -14.80 19.27
C GLU A 194 6.30 -13.54 19.26
N GLY A 195 5.70 -12.37 19.49
CA GLY A 195 6.42 -11.12 19.62
C GLY A 195 7.12 -11.03 20.98
N VAL A 196 8.37 -11.51 21.05
CA VAL A 196 9.22 -11.43 22.25
C VAL A 196 9.99 -10.10 22.34
N CYS A 197 9.98 -9.31 21.26
CA CYS A 197 10.59 -7.99 21.23
C CYS A 197 10.04 -7.04 22.31
N GLN A 198 10.92 -6.32 23.00
CA GLN A 198 10.54 -5.25 23.94
C GLN A 198 9.78 -4.07 23.28
N CYS A 199 9.96 -3.91 21.98
CA CYS A 199 9.29 -2.94 21.14
C CYS A 199 7.86 -3.36 20.78
N PHE A 200 7.54 -4.65 20.90
CA PHE A 200 6.27 -5.21 20.49
C PHE A 200 5.17 -4.71 21.43
N ARG A 201 4.15 -4.07 20.87
CA ARG A 201 3.00 -3.59 21.63
C ARG A 201 1.73 -4.20 21.06
N PRO A 202 1.30 -5.37 21.57
CA PRO A 202 0.04 -5.96 21.18
C PRO A 202 -1.11 -5.11 21.72
N GLY A 203 -1.64 -4.21 20.88
CA GLY A 203 -2.80 -3.39 21.21
C GLY A 203 -2.62 -2.39 22.36
N VAL A 204 -3.75 -1.91 22.89
CA VAL A 204 -3.85 -0.78 23.85
C VAL A 204 -3.55 -1.20 25.30
N ALA A 205 -3.36 -2.50 25.57
CA ALA A 205 -3.17 -3.00 26.92
C ALA A 205 -1.73 -2.77 27.41
N LYS A 206 -1.47 -1.65 28.08
CA LYS A 206 -0.21 -1.32 28.77
C LYS A 206 0.09 -2.22 30.00
N ARG A 207 -0.35 -3.48 30.04
CA ARG A 207 -0.06 -4.36 31.18
C ARG A 207 1.26 -5.09 30.94
N ALA A 208 2.18 -4.93 31.90
CA ALA A 208 3.54 -5.50 31.90
C ALA A 208 3.61 -7.05 31.88
N SER A 209 2.46 -7.72 31.79
CA SER A 209 2.32 -9.17 31.78
C SER A 209 1.25 -9.63 30.79
N ALA A 210 1.03 -8.88 29.70
CA ALA A 210 0.10 -9.34 28.67
C ALA A 210 0.56 -10.75 28.22
N PRO A 211 -0.35 -11.73 28.19
CA PRO A 211 0.01 -13.09 27.84
C PRO A 211 0.70 -13.08 26.48
N ARG A 212 1.76 -13.88 26.37
CA ARG A 212 2.45 -14.14 25.11
C ARG A 212 1.39 -14.54 24.09
N THR A 213 1.27 -13.74 23.03
CA THR A 213 0.23 -13.97 22.03
C THR A 213 0.87 -14.30 20.69
N ALA A 214 0.42 -15.40 20.10
CA ALA A 214 0.79 -15.76 18.75
C ALA A 214 0.06 -14.84 17.77
N VAL A 215 0.81 -14.26 16.83
CA VAL A 215 0.33 -13.40 15.77
C VAL A 215 0.92 -13.82 14.43
N ARG A 216 0.25 -13.49 13.33
CA ARG A 216 0.81 -13.68 12.00
C ARG A 216 1.97 -12.71 11.78
N TRP A 217 3.01 -13.13 11.06
CA TRP A 217 4.25 -12.35 10.93
C TRP A 217 4.04 -10.89 10.49
N LEU A 218 3.22 -10.63 9.47
CA LEU A 218 3.02 -9.27 8.96
C LEU A 218 2.35 -8.38 10.01
N GLN A 219 1.44 -8.95 10.80
CA GLN A 219 0.83 -8.27 11.94
C GLN A 219 1.87 -8.04 13.03
N ALA A 220 2.72 -9.03 13.32
CA ALA A 220 3.77 -8.92 14.31
C ALA A 220 4.70 -7.73 14.00
N ILE A 221 5.16 -7.64 12.76
CA ILE A 221 6.04 -6.59 12.26
C ILE A 221 5.34 -5.23 12.22
N SER A 222 4.04 -5.18 11.88
CA SER A 222 3.21 -3.95 11.94
C SER A 222 3.14 -3.30 13.31
N GLN A 223 3.32 -4.10 14.37
CA GLN A 223 3.22 -3.66 15.76
C GLN A 223 4.59 -3.35 16.37
N CYS A 224 5.67 -3.64 15.65
CA CYS A 224 7.02 -3.38 16.10
C CYS A 224 7.43 -1.91 15.86
N ARG A 225 8.34 -1.42 16.70
CA ARG A 225 8.90 -0.06 16.62
C ARG A 225 10.42 -0.13 16.61
N ARG A 226 11.08 1.00 16.31
CA ARG A 226 12.54 1.09 16.38
C ARG A 226 13.06 0.75 17.77
N HIS A 227 14.11 -0.06 17.83
CA HIS A 227 14.79 -0.41 19.07
C HIS A 227 15.67 0.75 19.51
N ARG A 228 15.68 1.04 20.82
CA ARG A 228 16.68 1.95 21.38
C ARG A 228 18.08 1.32 21.42
N SER A 229 18.15 0.00 21.58
CA SER A 229 19.40 -0.76 21.61
C SER A 229 20.03 -0.95 20.23
N GLY A 230 19.25 -0.82 19.15
CA GLY A 230 19.68 -1.16 17.79
C GLY A 230 19.84 -2.67 17.51
N SER A 231 19.75 -3.53 18.52
CA SER A 231 19.80 -4.99 18.33
C SER A 231 18.40 -5.55 18.13
N TYR A 232 18.18 -6.21 16.99
CA TYR A 232 16.92 -6.85 16.61
C TYR A 232 16.99 -8.38 16.74
N ALA A 233 18.11 -8.94 17.23
CA ALA A 233 18.23 -10.36 17.46
C ALA A 233 17.12 -10.86 18.39
N ASP A 234 16.63 -12.07 18.13
CA ASP A 234 15.59 -12.73 18.92
C ASP A 234 14.34 -11.86 19.12
N SER A 235 13.95 -11.07 18.11
CA SER A 235 12.73 -10.25 18.19
C SER A 235 11.45 -11.08 18.15
N PHE A 236 11.53 -12.29 17.59
CA PHE A 236 10.41 -13.22 17.44
C PHE A 236 10.84 -14.62 17.82
N ALA A 237 9.91 -15.38 18.40
CA ALA A 237 10.03 -16.81 18.56
C ALA A 237 9.05 -17.50 17.61
N PRO A 238 9.49 -18.46 16.78
CA PRO A 238 8.58 -19.23 15.94
C PRO A 238 7.64 -20.05 16.82
N VAL A 239 6.37 -20.11 16.42
CA VAL A 239 5.34 -20.85 17.15
C VAL A 239 4.92 -22.04 16.29
N ASP A 240 5.14 -23.25 16.80
CA ASP A 240 4.66 -24.46 16.15
C ASP A 240 3.14 -24.67 16.37
N GLU A 241 2.53 -25.53 15.56
CA GLU A 241 1.08 -25.77 15.61
C GLU A 241 0.63 -26.38 16.96
N ALA A 242 1.50 -27.14 17.63
CA ALA A 242 1.20 -27.72 18.93
C ALA A 242 1.15 -26.64 20.02
N HIS A 243 2.05 -25.66 19.95
CA HIS A 243 2.15 -24.54 20.88
C HIS A 243 1.00 -23.54 20.69
N LEU A 244 0.45 -23.42 19.47
CA LEU A 244 -0.74 -22.60 19.21
C LEU A 244 -1.96 -23.03 20.02
N GLN A 245 -2.10 -24.31 20.35
CA GLN A 245 -3.24 -24.82 21.14
C GLN A 245 -3.24 -24.30 22.59
N GLY A 246 -2.07 -23.91 23.11
CA GLY A 246 -1.91 -23.37 24.46
C GLY A 246 -1.83 -21.84 24.54
N LEU A 247 -1.68 -21.15 23.42
CA LEU A 247 -1.51 -19.70 23.39
C LEU A 247 -2.82 -18.98 23.08
N ALA A 248 -3.00 -17.82 23.72
CA ALA A 248 -4.00 -16.86 23.29
C ALA A 248 -3.59 -16.33 21.91
N ILE A 249 -4.26 -16.79 20.86
CA ILE A 249 -4.09 -16.24 19.51
C ILE A 249 -4.60 -14.80 19.56
N HIS A 250 -3.73 -13.82 19.29
CA HIS A 250 -4.18 -12.43 19.17
C HIS A 250 -4.95 -12.30 17.86
N ALA A 251 -6.23 -12.66 17.87
CA ALA A 251 -7.14 -12.17 16.87
C ALA A 251 -7.04 -10.64 16.91
N THR A 252 -6.73 -10.02 15.77
CA THR A 252 -6.95 -8.57 15.62
C THR A 252 -8.35 -8.25 16.13
N ALA A 253 -8.49 -7.17 16.90
CA ALA A 253 -9.72 -6.71 17.54
C ALA A 253 -10.96 -7.33 16.88
N ALA A 254 -11.62 -8.25 17.60
CA ALA A 254 -12.58 -9.22 17.06
C ALA A 254 -13.28 -8.63 15.82
N PRO A 255 -12.97 -9.13 14.60
CA PRO A 255 -13.53 -8.57 13.39
C PRO A 255 -15.05 -8.50 13.57
N THR A 256 -15.66 -7.42 13.08
CA THR A 256 -17.10 -7.17 13.19
C THR A 256 -17.89 -8.28 12.47
N ARG A 257 -18.00 -9.46 13.08
CA ARG A 257 -18.58 -10.75 12.66
C ARG A 257 -18.29 -11.25 11.24
N PHE A 258 -17.77 -10.44 10.32
CA PHE A 258 -17.70 -10.71 8.88
C PHE A 258 -16.62 -9.88 8.19
N ALA A 259 -15.45 -9.67 8.81
CA ALA A 259 -14.40 -8.87 8.17
C ALA A 259 -13.49 -9.74 7.30
N HIS A 260 -13.33 -9.35 6.04
CA HIS A 260 -12.33 -9.87 5.12
C HIS A 260 -11.14 -8.90 5.11
N ARG A 261 -9.94 -9.42 4.87
CA ARG A 261 -8.77 -8.60 4.57
C ARG A 261 -8.50 -8.62 3.08
N CYS A 262 -8.40 -7.44 2.46
CA CYS A 262 -8.10 -7.33 1.04
C CYS A 262 -6.68 -7.85 0.82
N LEU A 263 -6.51 -8.83 -0.06
CA LEU A 263 -5.20 -9.41 -0.38
C LEU A 263 -4.25 -8.39 -1.03
N TRP A 264 -4.79 -7.41 -1.75
CA TRP A 264 -3.99 -6.41 -2.45
C TRP A 264 -3.59 -5.22 -1.59
N CYS A 265 -4.52 -4.58 -0.86
CA CYS A 265 -4.16 -3.38 -0.09
C CYS A 265 -4.12 -3.59 1.43
N GLY A 266 -4.41 -4.81 1.88
CA GLY A 266 -4.37 -5.18 3.30
C GLY A 266 -5.47 -4.58 4.16
N VAL A 267 -6.43 -3.81 3.59
CA VAL A 267 -7.52 -3.20 4.35
C VAL A 267 -8.49 -4.26 4.85
N THR A 268 -8.91 -4.13 6.10
CA THR A 268 -9.91 -5.02 6.71
C THR A 268 -11.29 -4.37 6.62
N LEU A 269 -12.24 -5.05 5.99
CA LEU A 269 -13.57 -4.54 5.68
C LEU A 269 -14.62 -5.62 5.90
N SER A 270 -15.87 -5.24 6.16
CA SER A 270 -16.97 -6.22 6.17
C SER A 270 -17.09 -6.96 4.82
N SER A 271 -17.70 -8.15 4.78
CA SER A 271 -17.87 -8.94 3.55
C SER A 271 -18.55 -8.14 2.44
N PHE A 272 -19.61 -7.40 2.77
CA PHE A 272 -20.28 -6.49 1.85
C PHE A 272 -19.38 -5.33 1.39
N SER A 273 -18.62 -4.75 2.32
CA SER A 273 -17.69 -3.67 1.99
C SER A 273 -16.46 -4.16 1.22
N MET A 274 -16.12 -5.45 1.27
CA MET A 274 -14.99 -6.03 0.57
C MET A 274 -15.25 -6.10 -0.93
N GLU A 275 -16.41 -6.60 -1.34
CA GLU A 275 -16.83 -6.61 -2.76
C GLU A 275 -16.79 -5.19 -3.34
N TRP A 276 -17.40 -4.23 -2.64
CA TRP A 276 -17.39 -2.83 -3.06
C TRP A 276 -15.99 -2.23 -3.09
N HIS A 277 -15.13 -2.58 -2.13
CA HIS A 277 -13.74 -2.17 -2.11
C HIS A 277 -12.95 -2.75 -3.29
N LEU A 278 -13.14 -4.02 -3.61
CA LEU A 278 -12.53 -4.69 -4.76
C LEU A 278 -12.96 -4.03 -6.07
N MET A 279 -14.24 -3.69 -6.21
CA MET A 279 -14.74 -2.98 -7.39
C MET A 279 -14.20 -1.56 -7.50
N ILE A 280 -14.29 -0.77 -6.42
CA ILE A 280 -13.99 0.67 -6.46
C ILE A 280 -12.50 0.98 -6.32
N LYS A 281 -11.74 0.17 -5.57
CA LYS A 281 -10.31 0.41 -5.33
C LYS A 281 -9.40 -0.41 -6.20
N HIS A 282 -9.87 -1.54 -6.72
CA HIS A 282 -9.07 -2.43 -7.56
C HIS A 282 -9.67 -2.64 -8.95
N GLY A 283 -10.75 -1.94 -9.31
CA GLY A 283 -11.33 -1.97 -10.65
C GLY A 283 -11.90 -3.33 -11.07
N LEU A 284 -12.15 -4.23 -10.11
CA LEU A 284 -12.64 -5.57 -10.41
C LEU A 284 -14.09 -5.52 -10.87
N SER A 285 -14.42 -6.35 -11.86
CA SER A 285 -15.81 -6.65 -12.15
C SER A 285 -16.46 -7.24 -10.90
N ARG A 286 -17.78 -7.11 -10.76
CA ARG A 286 -18.51 -7.68 -9.63
C ARG A 286 -18.24 -9.18 -9.47
N ALA A 287 -18.24 -9.91 -10.59
CA ALA A 287 -17.97 -11.35 -10.60
C ALA A 287 -16.53 -11.68 -10.14
N ASP A 288 -15.54 -10.86 -10.49
CA ASP A 288 -14.16 -11.07 -10.04
C ASP A 288 -13.95 -10.67 -8.59
N ALA A 289 -14.61 -9.60 -8.14
CA ALA A 289 -14.62 -9.18 -6.74
C ALA A 289 -15.20 -10.28 -5.83
N ASP A 290 -16.27 -10.95 -6.26
CA ASP A 290 -16.83 -12.10 -5.54
C ASP A 290 -15.87 -13.28 -5.48
N ARG A 291 -15.25 -13.66 -6.61
CA ARG A 291 -14.23 -14.72 -6.65
C ARG A 291 -13.05 -14.43 -5.71
N VAL A 292 -12.56 -13.19 -5.71
CA VAL A 292 -11.48 -12.78 -4.82
C VAL A 292 -11.92 -12.78 -3.35
N ARG A 293 -13.15 -12.35 -3.07
CA ARG A 293 -13.72 -12.35 -1.71
C ARG A 293 -13.84 -13.76 -1.13
N GLU A 294 -14.16 -14.75 -1.97
CA GLU A 294 -14.26 -16.16 -1.58
C GLU A 294 -12.89 -16.77 -1.19
N ILE A 295 -11.82 -16.37 -1.88
CA ILE A 295 -10.45 -16.83 -1.56
C ILE A 295 -9.76 -15.95 -0.51
N ALA A 296 -10.25 -14.73 -0.28
CA ALA A 296 -9.70 -13.84 0.73
C ALA A 296 -9.91 -14.46 2.12
N PRO A 297 -8.86 -14.53 2.96
CA PRO A 297 -8.92 -15.21 4.24
C PRO A 297 -10.07 -14.66 5.09
N PHE A 298 -11.06 -15.52 5.33
CA PHE A 298 -12.21 -15.23 6.16
C PHE A 298 -11.85 -15.46 7.62
N GLU A 299 -11.75 -14.38 8.40
CA GLU A 299 -11.54 -14.48 9.84
C GLU A 299 -12.89 -14.68 10.54
N ALA A 300 -13.36 -15.93 10.55
CA ALA A 300 -14.55 -16.31 11.29
C ALA A 300 -14.30 -16.22 12.80
N LYS A 301 -15.24 -15.63 13.54
CA LYS A 301 -15.27 -15.75 15.00
C LYS A 301 -15.53 -17.22 15.37
N ARG A 302 -14.52 -17.98 15.80
CA ARG A 302 -14.77 -19.25 16.50
C ARG A 302 -15.60 -18.91 17.74
N ARG A 303 -16.85 -19.37 17.78
CA ARG A 303 -17.60 -19.45 19.03
C ARG A 303 -16.93 -20.55 19.83
N ASP A 304 -16.16 -20.20 20.84
CA ASP A 304 -15.87 -21.13 21.93
C ASP A 304 -17.21 -21.44 22.59
N SER A 305 -17.84 -22.52 22.13
CA SER A 305 -18.95 -23.16 22.83
C SER A 305 -18.33 -23.91 24.01
N THR A 306 -17.99 -23.18 25.07
CA THR A 306 -17.75 -23.80 26.37
C THR A 306 -19.07 -24.42 26.81
N MET A 307 -19.24 -25.71 26.51
CA MET A 307 -20.30 -26.53 27.08
C MET A 307 -20.07 -26.57 28.60
N MET A 308 -20.92 -25.87 29.35
CA MET A 308 -21.14 -26.14 30.75
C MET A 308 -21.77 -27.54 30.85
N ILE A 309 -20.95 -28.56 31.06
CA ILE A 309 -21.42 -29.85 31.53
C ILE A 309 -21.74 -29.66 33.01
N GLY A 310 -23.03 -29.46 33.30
CA GLY A 310 -23.56 -29.42 34.66
C GLY A 310 -23.42 -30.80 35.32
N SER A 311 -22.96 -30.79 36.56
CA SER A 311 -23.03 -31.91 37.51
C SER A 311 -24.42 -31.98 38.15
#